data_AF-A0A8C9AZC8-F1
#
_entry.id   AF-A0A8C9AZC8-F1
#
_cell.length_a   1.000
_cell.length_b   1.000
_cell.length_c   1.000
_cell.angle_alpha   90.00
_cell.angle_beta   90.00
_cell.angle_gamma   90.00
#
_symmetry.space_group_name_H-M   'P 1'
#
loop_
_entity.id
_entity.type
_entity.pdbx_description
1 polymer ?
#
loop_
_entity_poly.entity_id
_entity_poly.type
_entity_poly.pdbx_seq_one_letter_code
_entity_poly.pdbx_strand_id
1 'polypeptide(L)'
;MWRGLWTLAARAARGPHRLCRRQGSGAPAPSSGATIFALSSGQGRCGIAVIRTSGPASGYALRILTAPRDLPAARKASLRLLSDPCSGEPLDRALVLWFPGPRSFTGEDCVEFHVHGGPAVVSGILQALGELQPWMPGVDRGCAQGRTLWSLDPPTRARAAW
;
A
#
# COMPACT_ATOMS: atom_id res chain seq x y z
N MET A 1 -32.54 -60.83 34.18
CA MET A 1 -33.06 -59.51 34.60
C MET A 1 -32.26 -58.44 33.86
N TRP A 2 -32.93 -57.37 33.43
CA TRP A 2 -32.53 -56.28 32.52
C TRP A 2 -32.92 -56.46 31.05
N ARG A 3 -33.60 -55.42 30.57
CA ARG A 3 -34.54 -55.31 29.44
C ARG A 3 -33.97 -54.38 28.36
N GLY A 4 -34.52 -54.46 27.14
CA GLY A 4 -34.48 -53.39 26.12
C GLY A 4 -34.03 -53.91 24.76
N LEU A 5 -34.90 -54.34 23.84
CA LEU A 5 -35.71 -53.52 22.91
C LEU A 5 -34.92 -52.31 22.39
N TRP A 6 -34.67 -52.26 21.07
CA TRP A 6 -35.22 -51.28 20.11
C TRP A 6 -34.61 -51.52 18.71
N THR A 7 -35.47 -52.03 17.81
CA THR A 7 -35.66 -51.70 16.38
C THR A 7 -34.50 -51.68 15.37
N LEU A 8 -34.66 -52.50 14.32
CA LEU A 8 -34.07 -52.33 12.99
C LEU A 8 -34.55 -51.03 12.33
N ALA A 9 -33.67 -50.34 11.61
CA ALA A 9 -34.08 -49.52 10.46
C ALA A 9 -32.95 -49.36 9.43
N ALA A 10 -33.17 -50.01 8.28
CA ALA A 10 -32.96 -49.54 6.92
C ALA A 10 -31.66 -48.81 6.53
N ARG A 11 -30.84 -49.52 5.74
CA ARG A 11 -29.96 -48.95 4.71
C ARG A 11 -30.77 -48.08 3.75
N ALA A 12 -30.43 -46.80 3.65
CA ALA A 12 -30.80 -45.94 2.54
C ALA A 12 -29.52 -45.49 1.81
N ALA A 13 -29.38 -45.94 0.58
CA ALA A 13 -28.36 -45.52 -0.36
C ALA A 13 -28.55 -44.02 -0.70
N ARG A 14 -27.47 -43.24 -0.62
CA ARG A 14 -27.42 -41.87 -1.16
C ARG A 14 -26.19 -41.76 -2.05
N GLY A 15 -26.45 -41.47 -3.32
CA GLY A 15 -25.46 -41.29 -4.38
C GLY A 15 -24.61 -40.02 -4.20
N PRO A 16 -23.70 -39.75 -5.14
CA PRO A 16 -22.66 -38.73 -4.97
C PRO A 16 -23.27 -37.33 -5.05
N HIS A 17 -23.41 -36.68 -3.90
CA HIS A 17 -23.65 -35.25 -3.85
C HIS A 17 -22.38 -34.52 -4.34
N ARG A 18 -22.47 -34.01 -5.56
CA ARG A 18 -21.57 -33.01 -6.14
C ARG A 18 -21.61 -31.76 -5.25
N LEU A 19 -20.73 -31.68 -4.28
CA LEU A 19 -20.43 -30.43 -3.57
C LEU A 19 -19.25 -29.79 -4.27
N CYS A 20 -19.56 -28.74 -5.05
CA CYS A 20 -18.60 -27.78 -5.55
C CYS A 20 -17.84 -27.22 -4.35
N ARG A 21 -16.67 -27.78 -4.07
CA ARG A 21 -15.76 -27.28 -3.03
C ARG A 21 -15.23 -25.94 -3.52
N ARG A 22 -15.89 -24.86 -3.13
CA ARG A 22 -15.35 -23.51 -3.28
C ARG A 22 -14.06 -23.47 -2.46
N GLN A 23 -12.94 -23.63 -3.13
CA GLN A 23 -11.62 -23.43 -2.56
C GLN A 23 -11.54 -21.99 -2.07
N GLY A 24 -11.14 -21.81 -0.82
CA GLY A 24 -10.99 -20.51 -0.18
C GLY A 24 -9.83 -20.55 0.81
N SER A 25 -8.68 -21.06 0.37
CA SER A 25 -7.40 -20.83 1.03
C SER A 25 -6.61 -19.85 0.17
N GLY A 26 -6.53 -18.60 0.61
CA GLY A 26 -5.71 -17.59 -0.04
C GLY A 26 -5.81 -16.29 0.74
N ALA A 27 -4.77 -15.95 1.49
CA ALA A 27 -4.48 -14.55 1.78
C ALA A 27 -4.52 -13.79 0.45
N PRO A 28 -5.08 -12.56 0.40
CA PRO A 28 -5.12 -11.81 -0.85
C PRO A 28 -3.68 -11.67 -1.35
N ALA A 29 -3.43 -12.16 -2.57
CA ALA A 29 -2.17 -11.93 -3.26
C ALA A 29 -1.93 -10.40 -3.29
N PRO A 30 -0.68 -9.94 -3.17
CA PRO A 30 -0.39 -8.52 -3.33
C PRO A 30 -0.96 -8.06 -4.67
N SER A 31 -1.75 -6.98 -4.67
CA SER A 31 -2.32 -6.42 -5.89
C SER A 31 -1.17 -6.15 -6.85
N SER A 32 -1.21 -6.74 -8.05
CA SER A 32 -0.24 -6.52 -9.15
C SER A 32 -0.33 -5.11 -9.74
N GLY A 33 -0.62 -4.10 -8.91
CA GLY A 33 -0.81 -2.72 -9.30
C GLY A 33 0.46 -1.89 -9.10
N ALA A 34 0.69 -0.94 -9.99
CA ALA A 34 1.77 0.04 -9.84
C ALA A 34 1.57 0.89 -8.57
N THR A 35 2.67 1.22 -7.89
CA THR A 35 2.65 2.16 -6.76
C THR A 35 2.61 3.60 -7.27
N ILE A 36 1.67 4.39 -6.75
CA ILE A 36 1.47 5.80 -7.09
C ILE A 36 1.89 6.70 -5.93
N PHE A 37 2.18 7.97 -6.22
CA PHE A 37 2.48 8.97 -5.21
C PHE A 37 2.03 10.36 -5.65
N ALA A 38 1.65 11.21 -4.69
CA ALA A 38 1.23 12.58 -4.97
C ALA A 38 1.33 13.48 -3.72
N LEU A 39 1.44 14.79 -3.95
CA LEU A 39 1.09 15.77 -2.93
C LEU A 39 -0.41 15.63 -2.61
N SER A 40 -0.71 15.41 -1.33
CA SER A 40 -2.05 15.12 -0.78
C SER A 40 -2.58 16.25 0.10
N SER A 41 -1.88 17.38 0.12
CA SER A 41 -2.28 18.62 0.77
C SER A 41 -2.41 19.73 -0.27
N GLY A 42 -2.93 20.90 0.13
CA GLY A 42 -2.98 22.07 -0.75
C GLY A 42 -1.60 22.45 -1.29
N GLN A 43 -1.57 22.94 -2.54
CA GLN A 43 -0.36 23.47 -3.17
C GLN A 43 0.04 24.82 -2.57
N GLY A 44 1.35 25.10 -2.55
CA GLY A 44 1.90 26.38 -2.14
C GLY A 44 2.77 26.29 -0.89
N ARG A 45 3.13 27.44 -0.34
CA ARG A 45 3.92 27.52 0.90
C ARG A 45 3.01 27.27 2.09
N CYS A 46 3.37 26.31 2.93
CA CYS A 46 2.65 25.99 4.16
C CYS A 46 3.62 25.51 5.25
N GLY A 47 3.13 25.39 6.48
CA GLY A 47 3.92 24.80 7.57
C GLY A 47 4.22 23.32 7.27
N ILE A 48 3.18 22.56 6.93
CA ILE A 48 3.26 21.12 6.64
C ILE A 48 2.59 20.81 5.30
N ALA A 49 3.30 20.04 4.47
CA ALA A 49 2.79 19.39 3.29
C ALA A 49 2.70 17.89 3.52
N VAL A 50 1.69 17.24 2.97
CA VAL A 50 1.54 15.78 3.04
C VAL A 50 1.79 15.21 1.66
N ILE A 51 2.79 14.35 1.53
CA ILE A 51 3.01 13.53 0.34
C ILE A 51 2.63 12.11 0.73
N ARG A 52 1.81 11.42 -0.07
CA ARG A 52 1.45 10.03 0.21
C ARG A 52 1.81 9.14 -0.98
N THR A 53 2.13 7.89 -0.68
CA THR A 53 2.27 6.80 -1.66
C THR A 53 1.18 5.76 -1.41
N SER A 54 0.72 5.09 -2.45
CA SER A 54 -0.21 3.94 -2.37
C SER A 54 0.20 2.84 -3.34
N GLY A 55 0.27 1.60 -2.86
CA GLY A 55 0.53 0.42 -3.68
C GLY A 55 1.52 -0.54 -3.02
N PRO A 56 1.81 -1.69 -3.67
CA PRO A 56 2.62 -2.77 -3.10
C PRO A 56 4.06 -2.36 -2.73
N ALA A 57 4.60 -1.28 -3.31
CA ALA A 57 5.94 -0.79 -3.04
C ALA A 57 5.97 0.42 -2.10
N SER A 58 4.84 0.86 -1.52
CA SER A 58 4.82 1.99 -0.57
C SER A 58 5.74 1.76 0.63
N GLY A 59 5.70 0.56 1.22
CA GLY A 59 6.61 0.21 2.32
C GLY A 59 8.08 0.21 1.89
N TYR A 60 8.38 -0.19 0.65
CA TYR A 60 9.73 -0.14 0.10
C TYR A 60 10.22 1.30 -0.05
N ALA A 61 9.39 2.18 -0.63
CA ALA A 61 9.71 3.60 -0.77
C ALA A 61 10.06 4.26 0.57
N LEU A 62 9.27 3.99 1.62
CA LEU A 62 9.55 4.50 2.97
C LEU A 62 10.92 4.05 3.48
N ARG A 63 11.23 2.76 3.38
CA ARG A 63 12.49 2.18 3.89
C ARG A 63 13.72 2.71 3.15
N ILE A 64 13.58 3.04 1.87
CA ILE A 64 14.69 3.54 1.06
C ILE A 64 14.94 5.04 1.33
N LEU A 65 13.88 5.82 1.53
CA LEU A 65 13.99 7.26 1.81
C LEU A 65 14.38 7.58 3.25
N THR A 66 14.23 6.65 4.20
CA THR A 66 14.42 6.94 5.63
C THR A 66 15.61 6.23 6.25
N ALA A 67 16.14 6.85 7.31
CA ALA A 67 16.98 6.19 8.31
C ALA A 67 16.28 6.24 9.69
N PRO A 68 16.20 5.11 10.42
CA PRO A 68 16.49 3.72 10.03
C PRO A 68 15.57 3.17 8.93
N ARG A 69 16.03 2.13 8.22
CA ARG A 69 15.36 1.52 7.04
C ARG A 69 14.29 0.47 7.40
N ASP A 70 13.57 0.68 8.49
CA ASP A 70 12.48 -0.16 8.98
C ASP A 70 11.12 0.49 8.72
N LEU A 71 10.04 -0.29 8.89
CA LEU A 71 8.69 0.27 8.88
C LEU A 71 8.30 0.64 10.31
N PRO A 72 7.79 1.87 10.56
CA PRO A 72 7.26 2.22 11.86
C PRO A 72 6.04 1.36 12.18
N ALA A 73 5.68 1.30 13.46
CA ALA A 73 4.45 0.65 13.89
C ALA A 73 3.26 1.22 13.11
N ALA A 74 2.40 0.33 12.60
CA ALA A 74 1.26 0.70 11.79
C ALA A 74 0.41 1.79 12.48
N ARG A 75 0.10 2.86 11.75
CA ARG A 75 -0.71 4.01 12.21
C ARG A 75 -0.12 4.76 13.40
N LYS A 76 1.20 4.69 13.61
CA LYS A 76 1.93 5.54 14.55
C LYS A 76 2.88 6.46 13.80
N ALA A 77 2.79 7.75 14.08
CA ALA A 77 3.72 8.73 13.55
C ALA A 77 5.12 8.48 14.13
N SER A 78 6.14 8.52 13.27
CA SER A 78 7.54 8.42 13.65
C SER A 78 8.32 9.55 13.03
N LEU A 79 9.18 10.21 13.80
CA LEU A 79 10.10 11.21 13.27
C LEU A 79 11.27 10.50 12.57
N ARG A 80 11.49 10.80 11.29
CA ARG A 80 12.57 10.23 10.48
C ARG A 80 13.29 11.32 9.71
N LEU A 81 14.59 11.10 9.47
CA LEU A 81 15.32 11.84 8.45
C LEU A 81 14.99 11.21 7.10
N LEU A 82 14.48 12.04 6.18
CA LEU A 82 14.33 11.71 4.77
C LEU A 82 15.59 12.14 4.04
N SER A 83 16.12 11.24 3.22
CA SER A 83 17.30 11.48 2.40
C SER A 83 17.04 11.04 0.96
N ASP A 84 17.69 11.71 0.03
CA ASP A 84 17.73 11.30 -1.35
C ASP A 84 18.47 9.94 -1.46
N PRO A 85 17.87 8.92 -2.11
CA PRO A 85 18.41 7.57 -2.09
C PRO A 85 19.63 7.39 -2.99
N CYS A 86 19.84 8.29 -3.97
CA CYS A 86 20.93 8.26 -4.93
C CYS A 86 22.17 8.97 -4.39
N SER A 87 21.99 10.18 -3.85
CA SER A 87 23.05 11.06 -3.35
C SER A 87 23.29 10.94 -1.85
N GLY A 88 22.29 10.52 -1.08
CA GLY A 88 22.33 10.50 0.39
C GLY A 88 22.06 11.85 1.05
N GLU A 89 21.86 12.92 0.28
CA GLU A 89 21.61 14.27 0.79
C GLU A 89 20.33 14.32 1.64
N PRO A 90 20.34 14.98 2.81
CA PRO A 90 19.15 15.12 3.64
C PRO A 90 18.12 16.03 2.96
N LEU A 91 16.89 15.53 2.82
CA LEU A 91 15.76 16.25 2.25
C LEU A 91 14.94 16.96 3.33
N ASP A 92 14.58 16.24 4.40
CA ASP A 92 13.78 16.81 5.50
C ASP A 92 13.81 15.93 6.76
N ARG A 93 13.52 16.51 7.93
CA ARG A 93 13.13 15.76 9.14
C ARG A 93 11.61 15.79 9.27
N ALA A 94 10.97 14.67 8.92
CA ALA A 94 9.53 14.60 8.73
C ALA A 94 8.88 13.56 9.64
N LEU A 95 7.59 13.74 9.92
CA LEU A 95 6.77 12.67 10.48
C LEU A 95 6.36 11.73 9.35
N VAL A 96 6.56 10.44 9.55
CA VAL A 96 6.13 9.40 8.61
C VAL A 96 5.10 8.49 9.25
N LEU A 97 4.10 8.09 8.47
CA LEU A 97 3.05 7.16 8.92
C LEU A 97 2.95 6.00 7.93
N TRP A 98 2.90 4.78 8.47
CA TRP A 98 2.69 3.55 7.72
C TRP A 98 1.28 3.02 7.91
N PHE A 99 0.57 2.81 6.81
CA PHE A 99 -0.79 2.28 6.78
C PHE A 99 -0.81 0.98 5.95
N PRO A 100 -0.59 -0.19 6.58
CA PRO A 100 -0.71 -1.44 5.86
C PRO A 100 -2.17 -1.68 5.46
N GLY A 101 -2.38 -2.13 4.23
CA GLY A 101 -3.66 -2.57 3.72
C GLY A 101 -4.22 -3.75 4.52
N PRO A 102 -5.53 -4.04 4.43
CA PRO A 102 -6.56 -3.33 3.67
C PRO A 102 -7.16 -2.12 4.41
N ARG A 103 -6.70 -1.84 5.64
CA ARG A 103 -7.24 -0.78 6.51
C ARG A 103 -6.48 0.54 6.31
N SER A 104 -6.39 0.98 5.07
CA SER A 104 -5.77 2.23 4.65
C SER A 104 -6.79 3.06 3.87
N PHE A 105 -6.38 4.24 3.42
CA PHE A 105 -7.22 5.14 2.66
C PHE A 105 -7.67 4.55 1.31
N THR A 106 -6.75 3.95 0.54
CA THR A 106 -7.04 3.33 -0.76
C THR A 106 -7.41 1.86 -0.66
N GLY A 107 -7.23 1.25 0.52
CA GLY A 107 -7.30 -0.21 0.70
C GLY A 107 -6.00 -0.93 0.35
N GLU A 108 -4.98 -0.24 -0.16
CA GLU A 108 -3.65 -0.78 -0.43
C GLU A 108 -2.67 -0.41 0.69
N ASP A 109 -1.43 -0.88 0.62
CA ASP A 109 -0.38 -0.33 1.46
C ASP A 109 -0.18 1.17 1.16
N CYS A 110 -0.18 2.02 2.19
CA CYS A 110 0.03 3.46 2.04
C CYS A 110 1.07 4.00 3.02
N VAL A 111 1.82 5.00 2.58
CA VAL A 111 2.72 5.78 3.44
C VAL A 111 2.38 7.25 3.30
N GLU A 112 2.38 7.98 4.41
CA GLU A 112 2.33 9.44 4.40
C GLU A 112 3.63 10.03 4.93
N PHE A 113 4.14 11.04 4.24
CA PHE A 113 5.28 11.87 4.61
C PHE A 113 4.76 13.27 4.91
N HIS A 114 4.84 13.67 6.18
CA HIS A 114 4.39 14.96 6.69
C HIS A 114 5.63 15.85 6.83
N VAL A 115 5.88 16.62 5.78
CA VAL A 115 7.14 17.33 5.52
C VAL A 115 6.93 18.83 5.65
N HIS A 116 8.00 19.59 5.80
CA HIS A 116 7.90 21.05 5.74
C HIS A 116 7.37 21.49 4.38
N GLY A 117 6.41 22.41 4.38
CA GLY A 117 5.73 22.89 3.15
C GLY A 117 6.56 23.87 2.31
N GLY A 118 7.88 23.73 2.32
CA GLY A 118 8.79 24.46 1.44
C GLY A 118 8.80 23.84 0.04
N PRO A 119 8.72 24.63 -1.05
CA PRO A 119 8.73 24.09 -2.41
C PRO A 119 9.93 23.18 -2.71
N ALA A 120 11.12 23.51 -2.20
CA ALA A 120 12.33 22.72 -2.38
C ALA A 120 12.20 21.32 -1.74
N VAL A 121 11.63 21.24 -0.53
CA VAL A 121 11.42 19.97 0.19
C VAL A 121 10.41 19.10 -0.56
N VAL A 122 9.25 19.67 -0.91
CA VAL A 122 8.20 18.95 -1.64
C VAL A 122 8.72 18.44 -2.99
N SER A 123 9.37 19.28 -3.78
CA SER A 123 9.94 18.88 -5.07
C SER A 123 11.04 17.84 -4.93
N GLY A 124 11.94 17.98 -3.94
CA GLY A 124 13.00 17.01 -3.70
C GLY A 124 12.48 15.61 -3.35
N ILE A 125 11.45 15.54 -2.50
CA ILE A 125 10.84 14.25 -2.14
C ILE A 125 10.08 13.63 -3.32
N LEU A 126 9.33 14.43 -4.08
CA LEU A 126 8.63 13.93 -5.27
C LEU A 126 9.61 13.44 -6.35
N GLN A 127 10.74 14.11 -6.51
CA GLN A 127 11.82 13.68 -7.41
C GLN A 127 12.42 12.36 -6.93
N ALA A 128 12.81 12.27 -5.66
CA ALA A 128 13.39 11.05 -5.08
C ALA A 128 12.43 9.85 -5.22
N LEU A 129 11.12 10.05 -5.04
CA LEU A 129 10.11 9.01 -5.27
C LEU A 129 10.00 8.60 -6.75
N GLY A 130 10.08 9.56 -7.68
CA GLY A 130 10.08 9.29 -9.11
C GLY A 130 11.30 8.50 -9.59
N GLU A 131 12.46 8.76 -9.01
CA GLU A 131 13.70 8.00 -9.29
C GLU A 131 13.64 6.56 -8.77
N LEU A 132 12.86 6.29 -7.72
CA LEU A 132 12.64 4.95 -7.20
C LEU A 132 11.63 4.14 -8.02
N GLN A 133 10.74 4.78 -8.77
CA GLN A 133 9.63 4.12 -9.47
C GLN A 133 10.08 2.96 -10.39
N PRO A 134 11.18 3.04 -11.17
CA PRO A 134 11.67 1.90 -11.96
C PRO A 134 12.13 0.69 -11.13
N TRP A 135 12.45 0.91 -9.85
CA TRP A 135 13.00 -0.09 -8.93
C TRP A 135 11.94 -0.64 -7.97
N MET A 136 10.71 -0.11 -8.03
CA MET A 136 9.60 -0.55 -7.19
C MET A 136 9.00 -1.85 -7.75
N PRO A 137 8.87 -2.92 -6.93
CA PRO A 137 8.19 -4.15 -7.34
C PRO A 137 6.75 -3.86 -7.81
N GLY A 138 6.36 -4.38 -8.97
CA GLY A 138 4.99 -4.23 -9.51
C GLY A 138 4.79 -3.03 -10.45
N VAL A 139 5.83 -2.28 -10.78
CA VAL A 139 5.82 -1.33 -11.91
C VAL A 139 6.09 -2.11 -13.20
N ASP A 140 5.11 -2.14 -14.12
CA ASP A 140 5.33 -2.70 -15.45
C ASP A 140 6.39 -1.85 -16.17
N ARG A 141 7.40 -2.49 -16.76
CA ARG A 141 8.58 -1.79 -17.35
C ARG A 141 8.28 -1.06 -18.66
N GLY A 142 7.01 -0.78 -18.94
CA GLY A 142 6.52 -0.10 -20.13
C GLY A 142 6.08 1.34 -19.83
N CYS A 143 6.69 2.29 -20.55
CA CYS A 143 6.41 3.73 -20.55
C CYS A 143 7.08 4.56 -19.42
N ALA A 144 8.41 4.59 -19.44
CA ALA A 144 9.19 5.61 -18.76
C ALA A 144 9.40 6.82 -19.70
N GLN A 145 8.45 7.74 -19.78
CA GLN A 145 8.73 9.08 -20.32
C GLN A 145 7.80 10.14 -19.70
N GLY A 146 8.28 10.77 -18.63
CA GLY A 146 7.79 12.06 -18.17
C GLY A 146 6.56 12.03 -17.25
N ARG A 147 6.66 12.77 -16.13
CA ARG A 147 5.56 13.24 -15.27
C ARG A 147 4.35 12.29 -15.22
N THR A 148 4.31 11.34 -14.28
CA THR A 148 3.03 10.68 -13.95
C THR A 148 2.18 11.61 -13.07
N LEU A 149 1.86 12.77 -13.63
CA LEU A 149 0.70 13.57 -13.32
C LEU A 149 -0.45 12.92 -14.13
N TRP A 150 -1.33 12.18 -13.44
CA TRP A 150 -2.64 11.69 -13.92
C TRP A 150 -2.70 11.05 -15.33
N SER A 151 -2.79 9.72 -15.40
CA SER A 151 -3.36 9.05 -16.59
C SER A 151 -4.85 8.80 -16.40
N LEU A 152 -5.63 9.18 -17.41
CA LEU A 152 -7.08 9.17 -17.54
C LEU A 152 -7.68 7.74 -17.64
N ASP A 153 -7.42 6.88 -16.68
CA ASP A 153 -8.24 5.67 -16.50
C ASP A 153 -9.51 6.02 -15.70
N PRO A 154 -10.69 5.49 -16.06
CA PRO A 154 -11.90 5.72 -15.30
C PRO A 154 -11.68 5.26 -13.86
N PRO A 155 -12.05 6.07 -12.85
CA PRO A 155 -11.69 5.79 -11.47
C PRO A 155 -12.39 4.53 -10.99
N THR A 156 -11.62 3.48 -10.74
CA THR A 156 -11.96 2.60 -9.62
C THR A 156 -11.96 3.48 -8.37
N ARG A 157 -13.02 3.39 -7.55
CA ARG A 157 -13.36 4.29 -6.43
C ARG A 157 -12.20 4.65 -5.47
N ALA A 158 -11.09 3.91 -5.48
CA ALA A 158 -9.91 4.13 -4.64
C ALA A 158 -8.91 5.16 -5.17
N ARG A 159 -8.97 5.56 -6.45
CA ARG A 159 -7.96 6.43 -7.09
C ARG A 159 -8.33 7.92 -7.14
N ALA A 160 -9.59 8.26 -6.86
CA ALA A 160 -10.14 9.61 -7.05
C ALA A 160 -10.06 10.52 -5.81
N ALA A 161 -9.35 10.11 -4.75
CA ALA A 161 -9.34 10.84 -3.50
C ALA A 161 -7.90 11.06 -3.02
N TRP A 162 -7.31 12.15 -3.45
CA TRP A 162 -6.07 12.71 -2.94
C TRP A 162 -6.29 14.18 -2.70
#